data_AF-A0A956PF37-F1
#
_entry.id   AF-A0A956PF37-F1
#
_cell.length_a   1.000
_cell.length_b   1.000
_cell.length_c   1.000
_cell.angle_alpha   90.00
_cell.angle_beta   90.00
_cell.angle_gamma   90.00
#
_symmetry.space_group_name_H-M   'P 1'
#
loop_
_entity.id
_entity.type
_entity.pdbx_description
1 polymer ?
#
loop_
_entity_poly.entity_id
_entity_poly.type
_entity_poly.pdbx_seq_one_letter_code
_entity_poly.pdbx_strand_id
1 'polypeptide(L)'
;MNRSKLIPLAVVLVLATLAGILFYGTKKDQPKALFYSGVVESTEHDLAFEIPGTLSEVLVAEGDAVESGFVLARLDRRELESQLEVARASLGRAQAHLQELKNGTRIEDIEVAQAQVEQLEAELAKLLNGPTQAELDAARHQAESAEAFASLRRRGYRPQEIQQAQARLEQSEAQLSSARRDKERFQVLFAQGAAPAAELDSKVERYQVAQAAVQERRKALDQLTTGFRAEEISMAQEESMAAEARYRNLAQGTRPELISAAKAQLKSSRAQLQKLLRGPRPEQLQAAEEVVKAGEAEVQTLQVRLSKTELKAPLPGVITRRAFEQGETVGAGVGVIQVTVPQ
;
A
#
# COMPACT_ATOMS: atom_id res chain seq x y z
N MET A 1 -97.27 82.81 -70.61
CA MET A 1 -96.46 83.99 -70.25
C MET A 1 -95.27 83.54 -69.39
N ASN A 2 -94.12 83.39 -70.04
CA ASN A 2 -92.71 83.35 -69.59
C ASN A 2 -92.33 82.63 -68.28
N ARG A 3 -92.10 81.31 -68.39
CA ARG A 3 -91.45 80.44 -67.38
C ARG A 3 -89.93 80.21 -67.62
N SER A 4 -89.26 81.05 -68.40
CA SER A 4 -87.88 80.80 -68.88
C SER A 4 -86.76 81.65 -68.27
N LYS A 5 -87.02 82.41 -67.18
CA LYS A 5 -86.00 83.28 -66.54
C LYS A 5 -85.79 83.09 -65.03
N LEU A 6 -86.48 82.14 -64.38
CA LEU A 6 -86.35 81.86 -62.94
C LEU A 6 -85.28 80.79 -62.60
N ILE A 7 -84.94 79.92 -63.54
CA ILE A 7 -83.95 78.85 -63.35
C ILE A 7 -82.51 79.39 -63.22
N PRO A 8 -82.03 80.38 -64.00
CA PRO A 8 -80.65 80.85 -63.84
C PRO A 8 -80.42 81.63 -62.54
N LEU A 9 -81.45 82.31 -62.00
CA LEU A 9 -81.32 83.07 -60.75
C LEU A 9 -81.21 82.18 -59.51
N ALA A 10 -81.92 81.04 -59.49
CA ALA A 10 -81.81 80.05 -58.42
C ALA A 10 -80.44 79.34 -58.43
N VAL A 11 -79.87 79.09 -59.61
CA VAL A 11 -78.55 78.46 -59.76
C VAL A 11 -77.42 79.37 -59.27
N VAL A 12 -77.51 80.69 -59.51
CA VAL A 12 -76.53 81.66 -59.00
C VAL A 12 -76.58 81.79 -57.48
N LEU A 13 -77.78 81.76 -56.88
CA LEU A 13 -77.92 81.82 -55.42
C LEU A 13 -77.37 80.56 -54.73
N VAL A 14 -77.62 79.38 -55.33
CA VAL A 14 -77.07 78.10 -54.83
C VAL A 14 -75.55 78.07 -54.96
N LEU A 15 -74.98 78.53 -56.09
CA LEU A 15 -73.53 78.61 -56.27
C LEU A 15 -72.86 79.61 -55.31
N ALA A 16 -73.51 80.74 -55.00
CA ALA A 16 -73.00 81.70 -54.01
C ALA A 16 -73.02 81.12 -52.57
N THR A 17 -74.05 80.35 -52.22
CA THR A 17 -74.10 79.64 -50.92
C THR A 17 -73.08 78.50 -50.85
N LEU A 18 -72.85 77.77 -51.95
CA LEU A 18 -71.87 76.69 -52.02
C LEU A 18 -70.43 77.24 -51.95
N ALA A 19 -70.16 78.37 -52.60
CA ALA A 19 -68.87 79.07 -52.52
C ALA A 19 -68.63 79.65 -51.12
N GLY A 20 -69.66 80.17 -50.45
CA GLY A 20 -69.57 80.64 -49.06
C GLY A 20 -69.25 79.50 -48.07
N ILE A 21 -69.87 78.33 -48.24
CA ILE A 21 -69.62 77.15 -47.39
C ILE A 21 -68.23 76.55 -47.67
N LEU A 22 -67.79 76.52 -48.93
CA LEU A 22 -66.43 76.06 -49.28
C LEU A 22 -65.34 77.01 -48.77
N PHE A 23 -65.56 78.33 -48.79
CA PHE A 23 -64.58 79.31 -48.32
C PHE A 23 -64.49 79.36 -46.78
N TYR A 24 -65.58 79.08 -46.06
CA TYR A 24 -65.57 79.00 -44.60
C TYR A 24 -65.09 77.65 -44.05
N GLY A 25 -65.10 76.59 -44.88
CA GLY A 25 -64.70 75.23 -44.48
C GLY A 25 -63.20 74.94 -44.50
N THR A 26 -62.36 75.80 -45.10
CA THR A 26 -60.90 75.56 -45.25
C THR A 26 -60.04 76.23 -44.18
N LYS A 27 -60.60 76.55 -43.01
CA LYS A 27 -59.84 76.92 -41.81
C LYS A 27 -60.18 75.95 -40.67
N LYS A 28 -59.72 74.72 -40.80
CA LYS A 28 -59.72 73.76 -39.70
C LYS A 28 -58.27 73.48 -39.34
N ASP A 29 -57.91 73.96 -38.16
CA ASP A 29 -56.60 73.88 -37.53
C ASP A 29 -55.99 72.50 -37.71
N GLN A 30 -54.80 72.47 -38.33
CA GLN A 30 -53.89 71.39 -38.02
C GLN A 30 -53.60 71.48 -36.52
N PRO A 31 -53.76 70.40 -35.72
CA PRO A 31 -53.26 70.42 -34.37
C PRO A 31 -51.76 70.69 -34.48
N LYS A 32 -51.34 71.89 -34.08
CA LYS A 32 -49.93 72.23 -33.88
C LYS A 32 -49.36 71.10 -33.05
N ALA A 33 -48.42 70.32 -33.60
CA ALA A 33 -47.56 69.51 -32.77
C ALA A 33 -46.92 70.48 -31.77
N LEU A 34 -47.36 70.40 -30.51
CA LEU A 34 -46.74 71.15 -29.43
C LEU A 34 -45.32 70.60 -29.29
N PHE A 35 -44.36 71.31 -29.86
CA PHE A 35 -42.96 71.14 -29.49
C PHE A 35 -42.80 71.65 -28.06
N TYR A 36 -42.87 70.75 -27.09
CA TYR A 36 -42.31 71.01 -25.78
C TYR A 36 -40.80 70.93 -25.92
N SER A 37 -40.14 72.09 -26.02
CA SER A 37 -38.69 72.21 -25.83
C SER A 37 -38.38 72.10 -24.34
N GLY A 38 -38.45 70.88 -23.80
CA GLY A 38 -37.91 70.55 -22.50
C GLY A 38 -36.47 70.11 -22.66
N VAL A 39 -35.57 70.62 -21.84
CA VAL A 39 -34.25 70.01 -21.67
C VAL A 39 -34.48 68.78 -20.79
N VAL A 40 -34.41 67.58 -21.38
CA VAL A 40 -34.35 66.36 -20.59
C VAL A 40 -32.89 66.22 -20.18
N GLU A 41 -32.56 66.67 -18.96
CA GLU A 41 -31.26 66.39 -18.37
C GLU A 41 -31.23 64.92 -17.98
N SER A 42 -30.54 64.12 -18.79
CA SER A 42 -30.37 62.70 -18.55
C SER A 42 -28.90 62.39 -18.34
N THR A 43 -28.59 61.63 -17.29
CA THR A 43 -27.21 61.26 -17.00
C THR A 43 -26.85 60.01 -17.80
N GLU A 44 -25.99 60.18 -18.79
CA GLU A 44 -25.47 59.10 -19.63
C GLU A 44 -24.28 58.41 -18.93
N HIS A 45 -24.29 57.08 -18.93
CA HIS A 45 -23.20 56.26 -18.41
C HIS A 45 -22.68 55.34 -19.51
N ASP A 46 -21.39 55.44 -19.81
CA ASP A 46 -20.70 54.53 -20.73
C ASP A 46 -20.29 53.26 -19.99
N LEU A 47 -20.92 52.15 -20.35
CA LEU A 47 -20.62 50.84 -19.78
C LEU A 47 -19.58 50.14 -20.66
N ALA A 48 -18.48 49.76 -20.03
CA ALA A 48 -17.34 49.10 -20.66
C ALA A 48 -17.00 47.80 -19.94
N PHE A 49 -16.43 46.84 -20.66
CA PHE A 49 -15.83 45.66 -20.03
C PHE A 49 -14.51 46.03 -19.34
N GLU A 50 -14.27 45.47 -18.16
CA GLU A 50 -13.02 45.66 -17.41
C GLU A 50 -11.84 44.85 -17.98
N ILE A 51 -12.12 43.87 -18.83
CA ILE A 51 -11.13 43.00 -19.47
C ILE A 51 -11.29 43.05 -20.99
N PRO A 52 -10.20 42.91 -21.77
CA PRO A 52 -10.30 42.81 -23.21
C PRO A 52 -10.84 41.43 -23.62
N GLY A 53 -11.60 41.38 -24.71
CA GLY A 53 -12.12 40.12 -25.23
C GLY A 53 -13.00 40.31 -26.47
N THR A 54 -13.42 39.19 -27.05
CA THR A 54 -14.33 39.18 -28.19
C THR A 54 -15.77 39.13 -27.72
N LEU A 55 -16.64 39.97 -28.27
CA LEU A 55 -18.06 40.01 -27.93
C LEU A 55 -18.75 38.74 -28.43
N SER A 56 -19.23 37.91 -27.52
CA SER A 56 -19.90 36.63 -27.86
C SER A 56 -21.40 36.82 -28.08
N GLU A 57 -22.05 37.64 -27.26
CA GLU A 57 -23.50 37.90 -27.31
C GLU A 57 -23.81 39.33 -26.88
N VAL A 58 -24.78 39.97 -27.53
CA VAL A 58 -25.41 41.20 -27.08
C VAL A 58 -26.89 40.92 -26.86
N LEU A 59 -27.37 41.14 -25.64
CA LEU A 59 -28.70 40.72 -25.19
C LEU A 59 -29.73 41.87 -25.18
N VAL A 60 -29.31 43.07 -25.61
CA VAL A 60 -30.14 44.28 -25.62
C VAL A 60 -30.08 45.01 -26.96
N ALA A 61 -31.18 45.67 -27.31
CA ALA A 61 -31.27 46.59 -28.45
C ALA A 61 -31.33 48.05 -27.97
N GLU A 62 -31.04 48.99 -28.88
CA GLU A 62 -31.24 50.41 -28.60
C GLU A 62 -32.72 50.71 -28.38
N GLY A 63 -33.03 51.46 -27.32
CA GLY A 63 -34.39 51.75 -26.86
C GLY A 63 -34.95 50.79 -25.80
N ASP A 64 -34.26 49.69 -25.49
CA ASP A 64 -34.71 48.75 -24.45
C ASP A 64 -34.54 49.33 -23.04
N ALA A 65 -35.52 49.08 -22.18
CA ALA A 65 -35.43 49.38 -20.75
C ALA A 65 -34.79 48.19 -20.01
N VAL A 66 -33.79 48.47 -19.16
CA VAL A 66 -33.04 47.45 -18.40
C VAL A 66 -33.10 47.73 -16.91
N GLU A 67 -33.08 46.67 -16.11
CA GLU A 67 -33.00 46.74 -14.64
C GLU A 67 -31.54 46.63 -14.16
N SER A 68 -31.28 47.07 -12.92
CA SER A 68 -29.95 46.89 -12.30
C SER A 68 -29.61 45.40 -12.20
N GLY A 69 -28.37 45.04 -12.54
CA GLY A 69 -27.86 43.68 -12.59
C GLY A 69 -28.17 42.92 -13.89
N PHE A 70 -28.97 43.48 -14.79
CA PHE A 70 -29.28 42.85 -16.08
C PHE A 70 -28.03 42.73 -16.95
N VAL A 71 -27.82 41.57 -17.58
CA VAL A 71 -26.67 41.30 -18.45
C VAL A 71 -26.93 41.89 -19.83
N LEU A 72 -26.14 42.89 -20.20
CA LEU A 72 -26.29 43.64 -21.44
C LEU A 72 -25.53 42.99 -22.60
N ALA A 73 -24.30 42.54 -22.32
CA ALA A 73 -23.44 41.88 -23.27
C ALA A 73 -22.48 40.90 -22.58
N ARG A 74 -21.96 39.94 -23.34
CA ARG A 74 -21.02 38.92 -22.87
C ARG A 74 -19.80 38.86 -23.79
N LEU A 75 -18.64 38.64 -23.20
CA LEU A 75 -17.42 38.27 -23.93
C LEU A 75 -17.33 36.74 -24.12
N ASP A 76 -16.46 36.28 -25.03
CA ASP A 76 -16.11 34.87 -25.16
C ASP A 76 -15.40 34.40 -23.89
N ARG A 77 -16.00 33.39 -23.25
CA ARG A 77 -15.60 32.87 -21.94
C ARG A 77 -14.98 31.48 -22.02
N ARG A 78 -14.97 30.83 -23.19
CA ARG A 78 -14.59 29.41 -23.35
C ARG A 78 -13.19 29.10 -22.82
N GLU A 79 -12.25 30.01 -23.04
CA GLU A 79 -10.88 29.88 -22.53
C GLU A 79 -10.84 30.00 -21.00
N LEU A 80 -11.51 31.00 -20.42
CA LEU A 80 -11.55 31.21 -18.97
C LEU A 80 -12.31 30.09 -18.24
N GLU A 81 -13.37 29.56 -18.84
CA GLU A 81 -14.08 28.37 -18.34
C GLU A 81 -13.17 27.15 -18.33
N SER A 82 -12.41 26.92 -19.42
CA SER A 82 -11.45 25.82 -19.50
C SER A 82 -10.33 25.96 -18.45
N GLN A 83 -9.79 27.17 -18.27
CA GLN A 83 -8.80 27.45 -17.24
C GLN A 83 -9.38 27.26 -15.83
N LEU A 84 -10.63 27.67 -15.60
CA LEU A 84 -11.32 27.47 -14.32
C LEU A 84 -11.49 25.98 -14.00
N GLU A 85 -11.87 25.15 -14.98
CA GLU A 85 -11.97 23.70 -14.79
C GLU A 85 -10.61 23.06 -14.46
N VAL A 86 -9.53 23.49 -15.12
CA VAL A 86 -8.16 23.05 -14.78
C VAL A 86 -7.78 23.46 -13.35
N ALA A 87 -8.07 24.70 -12.95
CA ALA A 87 -7.79 25.20 -11.60
C ALA A 87 -8.61 24.45 -10.53
N ARG A 88 -9.89 24.18 -10.79
CA ARG A 88 -10.76 23.35 -9.92
C ARG A 88 -10.21 21.94 -9.77
N ALA A 89 -9.78 21.32 -10.86
CA ALA A 89 -9.14 20.00 -10.82
C ALA A 89 -7.82 20.02 -10.02
N SER A 90 -7.03 21.10 -10.14
CA SER A 90 -5.81 21.29 -9.35
C SER A 90 -6.10 21.40 -7.84
N LEU A 91 -7.10 22.21 -7.47
CA LEU A 91 -7.59 22.34 -6.10
C LEU A 91 -8.08 20.99 -5.56
N GLY A 92 -8.88 20.26 -6.35
CA GLY A 92 -9.37 18.92 -5.96
C GLY A 92 -8.24 17.94 -5.66
N ARG A 93 -7.16 17.95 -6.45
CA ARG A 93 -5.96 17.14 -6.16
C ARG A 93 -5.26 17.57 -4.87
N ALA A 94 -5.11 18.88 -4.64
CA ALA A 94 -4.52 19.40 -3.41
C ALA A 94 -5.33 19.02 -2.16
N GLN A 95 -6.66 19.11 -2.25
CA GLN A 95 -7.57 18.71 -1.18
C GLN A 95 -7.50 17.21 -0.90
N ALA A 96 -7.47 16.38 -1.95
CA ALA A 96 -7.31 14.93 -1.82
C ALA A 96 -5.99 14.56 -1.11
N HIS A 97 -4.90 15.24 -1.47
CA HIS A 97 -3.61 15.02 -0.82
C HIS A 97 -3.61 15.45 0.66
N LEU A 98 -4.24 16.58 0.99
CA LEU A 98 -4.41 17.00 2.38
C LEU A 98 -5.23 15.98 3.18
N GLN A 99 -6.30 15.43 2.60
CA GLN A 99 -7.11 14.41 3.25
C GLN A 99 -6.34 13.10 3.44
N GLU A 100 -5.52 12.69 2.48
CA GLU A 100 -4.62 11.55 2.62
C GLU A 100 -3.67 11.74 3.80
N LEU A 101 -3.06 12.92 3.93
CA LEU A 101 -2.23 13.26 5.08
C LEU A 101 -3.04 13.27 6.39
N LYS A 102 -4.25 13.86 6.43
CA LYS A 102 -5.08 13.91 7.64
C LYS A 102 -5.57 12.54 8.11
N ASN A 103 -5.91 11.65 7.17
CA ASN A 103 -6.27 10.27 7.45
C ASN A 103 -5.06 9.48 8.01
N GLY A 104 -3.84 9.96 7.76
CA GLY A 104 -2.63 9.48 8.39
C GLY A 104 -2.27 8.06 7.95
N THR A 105 -1.69 7.31 8.88
CA THR A 105 -1.32 5.91 8.66
C THR A 105 -2.53 5.01 8.74
N ARG A 106 -2.58 4.00 7.87
CA ARG A 106 -3.69 3.04 7.84
C ARG A 106 -3.69 2.24 9.14
N ILE A 107 -4.87 1.89 9.65
CA ILE A 107 -5.01 1.12 10.89
C ILE A 107 -4.30 -0.23 10.74
N GLU A 108 -4.39 -0.83 9.57
CA GLU A 108 -3.75 -2.10 9.23
C GLU A 108 -2.22 -2.01 9.35
N ASP A 109 -1.61 -0.88 8.96
CA ASP A 109 -0.16 -0.68 9.09
C ASP A 109 0.26 -0.57 10.57
N ILE A 110 -0.58 0.05 11.40
CA ILE A 110 -0.36 0.16 12.84
C ILE A 110 -0.50 -1.21 13.50
N GLU A 111 -1.52 -1.99 13.15
CA GLU A 111 -1.74 -3.34 13.67
C GLU A 111 -0.58 -4.29 13.32
N VAL A 112 -0.10 -4.25 12.08
CA VAL A 112 1.08 -5.04 11.66
C VAL A 112 2.32 -4.64 12.47
N ALA A 113 2.55 -3.35 12.66
CA ALA A 113 3.68 -2.87 13.46
C ALA A 113 3.53 -3.22 14.96
N GLN A 114 2.32 -3.22 15.50
CA GLN A 114 2.03 -3.65 16.88
C GLN A 114 2.28 -5.14 17.06
N ALA A 115 1.77 -5.98 16.16
CA ALA A 115 1.99 -7.42 16.18
C ALA A 115 3.49 -7.76 16.12
N GLN A 116 4.27 -7.01 15.33
CA GLN A 116 5.72 -7.16 15.26
C GLN A 116 6.41 -6.83 16.60
N VAL A 117 5.96 -5.78 17.30
CA VAL A 117 6.45 -5.44 18.64
C VAL A 117 6.11 -6.53 19.65
N GLU A 118 4.86 -7.00 19.67
CA GLU A 118 4.40 -8.08 20.56
C GLU A 118 5.19 -9.38 20.34
N GLN A 119 5.43 -9.75 19.08
CA GLN A 119 6.26 -10.91 18.75
C GLN A 119 7.69 -10.78 19.31
N LEU A 120 8.32 -9.62 19.17
CA LEU A 120 9.67 -9.36 19.68
C LEU A 120 9.71 -9.32 21.22
N GLU A 121 8.64 -8.84 21.86
CA GLU A 121 8.49 -8.89 23.32
C GLU A 121 8.37 -10.32 23.82
N ALA A 122 7.59 -11.16 23.14
CA ALA A 122 7.47 -12.58 23.45
C ALA A 122 8.81 -13.32 23.25
N GLU A 123 9.56 -12.98 22.21
CA GLU A 123 10.91 -13.52 21.98
C GLU A 123 11.88 -13.09 23.09
N LEU A 124 11.90 -11.80 23.46
CA LEU A 124 12.71 -11.32 24.56
C LEU A 124 12.34 -12.00 25.89
N ALA A 125 11.05 -12.20 26.15
CA ALA A 125 10.57 -12.89 27.35
C ALA A 125 11.07 -14.35 27.39
N LYS A 126 11.03 -15.07 26.26
CA LYS A 126 11.60 -16.42 26.15
C LYS A 126 13.10 -16.41 26.46
N LEU A 127 13.86 -15.45 25.91
CA LEU A 127 15.30 -15.32 26.17
C LEU A 127 15.60 -14.98 27.64
N LEU A 128 14.77 -14.18 28.30
CA LEU A 128 14.94 -13.80 29.71
C LEU A 128 14.59 -14.93 30.68
N ASN A 129 13.56 -15.72 30.37
CA ASN A 129 13.18 -16.88 31.18
C ASN A 129 14.24 -18.00 31.11
N GLY A 130 15.10 -17.98 30.09
CA GLY A 130 16.14 -18.97 29.90
C GLY A 130 15.57 -20.34 29.52
N PRO A 131 16.39 -21.40 29.60
CA PRO A 131 15.89 -22.76 29.36
C PRO A 131 14.93 -23.19 30.46
N THR A 132 13.94 -23.97 30.06
CA THR A 132 12.99 -24.56 30.99
C THR A 132 13.67 -25.62 31.86
N GLN A 133 13.13 -25.87 33.06
CA GLN A 133 13.62 -26.94 33.93
C GLN A 133 13.56 -28.31 33.23
N ALA A 134 12.49 -28.56 32.45
CA ALA A 134 12.36 -29.78 31.66
C ALA A 134 13.48 -29.95 30.62
N GLU A 135 13.90 -28.87 29.95
CA GLU A 135 15.04 -28.91 29.01
C GLU A 135 16.36 -29.16 29.73
N LEU A 136 16.58 -28.54 30.91
CA LEU A 136 17.76 -28.77 31.73
C LEU A 136 17.84 -30.22 32.22
N ASP A 137 16.72 -30.77 32.73
CA ASP A 137 16.64 -32.15 33.20
C ASP A 137 16.87 -33.14 32.06
N ALA A 138 16.30 -32.90 30.88
CA ALA A 138 16.53 -33.73 29.70
C ALA A 138 18.01 -33.72 29.28
N ALA A 139 18.63 -32.54 29.21
CA ALA A 139 20.06 -32.41 28.89
C ALA A 139 20.96 -33.06 29.94
N ARG A 140 20.60 -32.93 31.22
CA ARG A 140 21.31 -33.57 32.33
C ARG A 140 21.23 -35.09 32.23
N HIS A 141 20.04 -35.66 32.05
CA HIS A 141 19.88 -37.11 31.89
C HIS A 141 20.57 -37.65 30.65
N GLN A 142 20.62 -36.86 29.58
CA GLN A 142 21.40 -37.21 28.39
C GLN A 142 22.90 -37.30 28.73
N ALA A 143 23.46 -36.32 29.44
CA ALA A 143 24.85 -36.36 29.89
C ALA A 143 25.14 -37.54 30.83
N GLU A 144 24.27 -37.78 31.81
CA GLU A 144 24.37 -38.91 32.74
C GLU A 144 24.35 -40.26 32.00
N SER A 145 23.47 -40.40 30.99
CA SER A 145 23.40 -41.61 30.17
C SER A 145 24.64 -41.81 29.31
N ALA A 146 25.16 -40.75 28.68
CA ALA A 146 26.36 -40.81 27.85
C ALA A 146 27.60 -41.20 28.68
N GLU A 147 27.72 -40.62 29.89
CA GLU A 147 28.78 -41.00 30.82
C GLU A 147 28.65 -42.46 31.29
N ALA A 148 27.42 -42.92 31.54
CA ALA A 148 27.18 -44.32 31.87
C ALA A 148 27.65 -45.25 30.73
N PHE A 149 27.36 -44.92 29.47
CA PHE A 149 27.83 -45.68 28.31
C PHE A 149 29.37 -45.66 28.17
N ALA A 150 30.00 -44.50 28.30
CA ALA A 150 31.46 -44.38 28.28
C ALA A 150 32.11 -45.22 29.39
N SER A 151 31.54 -45.18 30.59
CA SER A 151 32.01 -45.98 31.73
C SER A 151 31.89 -47.49 31.51
N LEU A 152 30.85 -47.94 30.80
CA LEU A 152 30.65 -49.35 30.46
C LEU A 152 31.70 -49.80 29.44
N ARG A 153 31.96 -49.00 28.41
CA ARG A 153 33.02 -49.29 27.42
C ARG A 153 34.40 -49.35 28.06
N ARG A 154 34.70 -48.43 28.98
CA ARG A 154 36.00 -48.43 29.70
C ARG A 154 36.17 -49.64 30.62
N ARG A 155 35.09 -50.09 31.27
CA ARG A 155 35.11 -51.27 32.16
C ARG A 155 35.22 -52.59 31.40
N GLY A 156 34.82 -52.62 30.13
CA GLY A 156 34.86 -53.84 29.31
C GLY A 156 33.73 -54.81 29.65
N TYR A 157 33.94 -56.09 29.30
CA TYR A 157 32.95 -57.14 29.48
C TYR A 157 32.87 -57.62 30.93
N ARG A 158 31.73 -58.20 31.30
CA ARG A 158 31.53 -58.71 32.65
C ARG A 158 32.36 -59.98 32.86
N PRO A 159 32.88 -60.23 34.08
CA PRO A 159 33.60 -61.47 34.38
C PRO A 159 32.82 -62.75 34.04
N GLN A 160 31.48 -62.73 34.21
CA GLN A 160 30.62 -63.87 33.90
C GLN A 160 30.59 -64.19 32.39
N GLU A 161 30.68 -63.18 31.53
CA GLU A 161 30.70 -63.36 30.06
C GLU A 161 32.05 -63.96 29.62
N ILE A 162 33.14 -63.48 30.21
CA ILE A 162 34.49 -64.01 29.99
C ILE A 162 34.56 -65.47 30.46
N GLN A 163 34.03 -65.78 31.65
CA GLN A 163 33.99 -67.14 32.18
C GLN A 163 33.16 -68.08 31.30
N GLN A 164 32.04 -67.62 30.76
CA GLN A 164 31.25 -68.41 29.81
C GLN A 164 32.03 -68.71 28.53
N ALA A 165 32.76 -67.73 28.00
CA ALA A 165 33.61 -67.92 26.83
C ALA A 165 34.77 -68.87 27.11
N GLN A 166 35.38 -68.81 28.31
CA GLN A 166 36.40 -69.75 28.76
C GLN A 166 35.86 -71.19 28.80
N ALA A 167 34.70 -71.42 29.41
CA ALA A 167 34.09 -72.75 29.47
C ALA A 167 33.80 -73.34 28.07
N ARG A 168 33.41 -72.49 27.10
CA ARG A 168 33.22 -72.92 25.69
C ARG A 168 34.53 -73.29 25.01
N LEU A 169 35.62 -72.58 25.31
CA LEU A 169 36.96 -72.91 24.83
C LEU A 169 37.41 -74.24 25.42
N GLU A 170 37.29 -74.44 26.73
CA GLU A 170 37.64 -75.69 27.41
C GLU A 170 36.89 -76.90 26.84
N GLN A 171 35.59 -76.74 26.58
CA GLN A 171 34.78 -77.78 25.90
C GLN A 171 35.35 -78.13 24.52
N SER A 172 35.74 -77.13 23.73
CA SER A 172 36.29 -77.32 22.38
C SER A 172 37.69 -77.95 22.43
N GLU A 173 38.50 -77.59 23.42
CA GLU A 173 39.83 -78.18 23.65
C GLU A 173 39.72 -79.66 24.06
N ALA A 174 38.73 -80.02 24.87
CA ALA A 174 38.44 -81.42 25.20
C ALA A 174 38.05 -82.24 23.95
N GLN A 175 37.24 -81.67 23.04
CA GLN A 175 36.88 -82.29 21.77
C GLN A 175 38.09 -82.48 20.85
N LEU A 176 38.96 -81.46 20.73
CA LEU A 176 40.21 -81.54 19.97
C LEU A 176 41.14 -82.62 20.52
N SER A 177 41.30 -82.69 21.85
CA SER A 177 42.10 -83.73 22.51
C SER A 177 41.58 -85.13 22.20
N SER A 178 40.26 -85.33 22.22
CA SER A 178 39.65 -86.60 21.82
C SER A 178 39.91 -86.93 20.35
N ALA A 179 39.66 -85.99 19.45
CA ALA A 179 39.87 -86.16 18.00
C ALA A 179 41.35 -86.42 17.65
N ARG A 180 42.28 -85.79 18.38
CA ARG A 180 43.72 -86.00 18.24
C ARG A 180 44.11 -87.43 18.57
N ARG A 181 43.66 -87.95 19.73
CA ARG A 181 43.95 -89.33 20.14
C ARG A 181 43.36 -90.34 19.16
N ASP A 182 42.15 -90.09 18.67
CA ASP A 182 41.52 -90.93 17.65
C ASP A 182 42.31 -90.94 16.35
N LYS A 183 42.73 -89.76 15.85
CA LYS A 183 43.59 -89.66 14.67
C LYS A 183 44.90 -90.43 14.87
N GLU A 184 45.63 -90.17 15.96
CA GLU A 184 46.92 -90.80 16.26
C GLU A 184 46.78 -92.34 16.34
N ARG A 185 45.73 -92.82 17.02
CA ARG A 185 45.42 -94.25 17.11
C ARG A 185 45.15 -94.88 15.74
N PHE A 186 44.32 -94.25 14.91
CA PHE A 186 43.98 -94.77 13.58
C PHE A 186 45.15 -94.67 12.59
N GLN A 187 46.05 -93.70 12.76
CA GLN A 187 47.30 -93.63 11.97
C GLN A 187 48.18 -94.86 12.20
N VAL A 188 48.33 -95.29 13.46
CA VAL A 188 49.08 -96.50 13.80
C VAL A 188 48.40 -97.76 13.24
N LEU A 189 47.07 -97.88 13.37
CA LEU A 189 46.32 -99.03 12.84
C LEU A 189 46.37 -99.12 11.32
N PHE A 190 46.28 -97.99 10.61
CA PHE A 190 46.42 -97.93 9.16
C PHE A 190 47.82 -98.36 8.71
N ALA A 191 48.87 -97.90 9.38
CA ALA A 191 50.26 -98.30 9.11
C ALA A 191 50.52 -99.81 9.30
N GLN A 192 49.72 -100.46 10.17
CA GLN A 192 49.76 -101.91 10.42
C GLN A 192 48.82 -102.71 9.50
N GLY A 193 48.09 -102.06 8.59
CA GLY A 193 47.11 -102.71 7.71
C GLY A 193 45.79 -103.11 8.39
N ALA A 194 45.54 -102.65 9.62
CA ALA A 194 44.38 -103.01 10.44
C ALA A 194 43.19 -102.03 10.33
N ALA A 195 43.28 -100.98 9.50
CA ALA A 195 42.21 -100.00 9.28
C ALA A 195 42.15 -99.54 7.81
N PRO A 196 40.95 -99.25 7.24
CA PRO A 196 40.80 -98.67 5.90
C PRO A 196 41.25 -97.19 5.82
N ALA A 197 41.70 -96.76 4.63
CA ALA A 197 42.10 -95.36 4.38
C ALA A 197 40.98 -94.35 4.65
N ALA A 198 39.75 -94.64 4.18
CA ALA A 198 38.60 -93.77 4.37
C ALA A 198 38.27 -93.51 5.86
N GLU A 199 38.52 -94.50 6.74
CA GLU A 199 38.32 -94.29 8.18
C GLU A 199 39.36 -93.33 8.76
N LEU A 200 40.64 -93.48 8.38
CA LEU A 200 41.70 -92.56 8.79
C LEU A 200 41.41 -91.14 8.31
N ASP A 201 41.01 -90.97 7.05
CA ASP A 201 40.68 -89.67 6.46
C ASP A 201 39.55 -88.98 7.25
N SER A 202 38.50 -89.73 7.64
CA SER A 202 37.42 -89.19 8.48
C SER A 202 37.89 -88.72 9.86
N LYS A 203 38.91 -89.37 10.46
CA LYS A 203 39.49 -88.95 11.74
C LYS A 203 40.39 -87.74 11.59
N VAL A 204 41.14 -87.67 10.50
CA VAL A 204 41.95 -86.49 10.15
C VAL A 204 41.03 -85.28 9.95
N GLU A 205 39.93 -85.42 9.22
CA GLU A 205 38.93 -84.37 9.02
C GLU A 205 38.32 -83.92 10.35
N ARG A 206 37.88 -84.87 11.21
CA ARG A 206 37.36 -84.54 12.56
C ARG A 206 38.36 -83.78 13.41
N TYR A 207 39.64 -84.15 13.36
CA TYR A 207 40.71 -83.43 14.05
C TYR A 207 40.85 -82.00 13.50
N GLN A 208 40.82 -81.81 12.18
CA GLN A 208 40.92 -80.49 11.57
C GLN A 208 39.72 -79.59 11.94
N VAL A 209 38.50 -80.13 11.93
CA VAL A 209 37.29 -79.41 12.35
C VAL A 209 37.38 -79.01 13.83
N ALA A 210 37.80 -79.93 14.71
CA ALA A 210 37.98 -79.63 16.12
C ALA A 210 39.09 -78.59 16.36
N GLN A 211 40.15 -78.61 15.55
CA GLN A 211 41.24 -77.63 15.61
C GLN A 211 40.75 -76.23 15.21
N ALA A 212 39.98 -76.15 14.12
CA ALA A 212 39.36 -74.90 13.67
C ALA A 212 38.39 -74.33 14.73
N ALA A 213 37.59 -75.19 15.36
CA ALA A 213 36.68 -74.79 16.43
C ALA A 213 37.41 -74.19 17.64
N VAL A 214 38.52 -74.80 18.09
CA VAL A 214 39.34 -74.23 19.17
C VAL A 214 39.89 -72.86 18.80
N GLN A 215 40.38 -72.69 17.57
CA GLN A 215 40.89 -71.39 17.11
C GLN A 215 39.80 -70.32 17.09
N GLU A 216 38.61 -70.65 16.61
CA GLU A 216 37.43 -69.76 16.64
C GLU A 216 37.09 -69.35 18.08
N ARG A 217 36.97 -70.31 19.00
CA ARG A 217 36.64 -70.03 20.41
C ARG A 217 37.73 -69.23 21.11
N ARG A 218 39.00 -69.51 20.83
CA ARG A 218 40.12 -68.73 21.38
C ARG A 218 40.09 -67.29 20.90
N LYS A 219 39.80 -67.04 19.62
CA LYS A 219 39.64 -65.68 19.08
C LYS A 219 38.44 -64.95 19.68
N ALA A 220 37.34 -65.65 19.92
CA ALA A 220 36.19 -65.08 20.60
C ALA A 220 36.51 -64.69 22.06
N LEU A 221 37.25 -65.53 22.79
CA LEU A 221 37.69 -65.20 24.16
C LEU A 221 38.67 -64.01 24.16
N ASP A 222 39.64 -64.00 23.23
CA ASP A 222 40.62 -62.92 23.06
C ASP A 222 39.92 -61.57 22.89
N GLN A 223 38.93 -61.48 21.99
CA GLN A 223 38.11 -60.27 21.78
C GLN A 223 37.41 -59.78 23.06
N LEU A 224 36.87 -60.70 23.88
CA LEU A 224 36.23 -60.36 25.15
C LEU A 224 37.24 -59.88 26.20
N THR A 225 38.46 -60.43 26.20
CA THR A 225 39.51 -60.05 27.16
C THR A 225 40.24 -58.77 26.77
N THR A 226 40.46 -58.52 25.48
CA THR A 226 41.01 -57.26 24.96
C THR A 226 40.01 -56.12 25.15
N GLY A 227 38.72 -56.42 25.13
CA GLY A 227 37.66 -55.45 25.35
C GLY A 227 37.38 -54.58 24.13
N PHE A 228 36.98 -53.33 24.37
CA PHE A 228 36.69 -52.38 23.31
C PHE A 228 37.96 -51.73 22.77
N ARG A 229 37.93 -51.31 21.51
CA ARG A 229 39.07 -50.62 20.89
C ARG A 229 39.28 -49.26 21.53
N ALA A 230 40.51 -48.75 21.50
CA ALA A 230 40.83 -47.42 22.04
C ALA A 230 39.99 -46.32 21.37
N GLU A 231 39.76 -46.44 20.06
CA GLU A 231 38.92 -45.53 19.26
C GLU A 231 37.45 -45.58 19.70
N GLU A 232 36.93 -46.76 20.05
CA GLU A 232 35.56 -46.92 20.53
C GLU A 232 35.36 -46.30 21.92
N ILE A 233 36.37 -46.44 22.79
CA ILE A 233 36.37 -45.81 24.11
C ILE A 233 36.46 -44.29 23.96
N SER A 234 37.35 -43.78 23.11
CA SER A 234 37.49 -42.34 22.89
C SER A 234 36.22 -41.74 22.30
N MET A 235 35.59 -42.39 21.31
CA MET A 235 34.31 -41.93 20.76
C MET A 235 33.22 -41.81 21.84
N ALA A 236 33.11 -42.81 22.73
CA ALA A 236 32.13 -42.76 23.82
C ALA A 236 32.45 -41.65 24.85
N GLN A 237 33.73 -41.39 25.12
CA GLN A 237 34.16 -40.31 26.00
C GLN A 237 33.87 -38.93 25.40
N GLU A 238 34.16 -38.73 24.11
CA GLU A 238 33.84 -37.50 23.39
C GLU A 238 32.34 -37.24 23.36
N GLU A 239 31.53 -38.28 23.17
CA GLU A 239 30.07 -38.17 23.25
C GLU A 239 29.59 -37.75 24.65
N SER A 240 30.17 -38.32 25.70
CA SER A 240 29.92 -37.90 27.10
C SER A 240 30.29 -36.43 27.33
N MET A 241 31.50 -36.02 26.94
CA MET A 241 31.96 -34.64 27.08
C MET A 241 31.10 -33.65 26.28
N ALA A 242 30.69 -34.02 25.06
CA ALA A 242 29.80 -33.21 24.25
C ALA A 242 28.42 -33.06 24.89
N ALA A 243 27.87 -34.12 25.48
CA ALA A 243 26.60 -34.08 26.20
C ALA A 243 26.70 -33.20 27.47
N GLU A 244 27.78 -33.33 28.25
CA GLU A 244 28.01 -32.49 29.43
C GLU A 244 28.19 -31.01 29.05
N ALA A 245 28.93 -30.73 27.98
CA ALA A 245 29.11 -29.38 27.48
C ALA A 245 27.77 -28.75 27.04
N ARG A 246 26.88 -29.54 26.42
CA ARG A 246 25.52 -29.09 26.08
C ARG A 246 24.72 -28.73 27.33
N TYR A 247 24.70 -29.61 28.33
CA TYR A 247 24.03 -29.34 29.62
C TYR A 247 24.59 -28.07 30.28
N ARG A 248 25.92 -27.92 30.32
CA ARG A 248 26.58 -26.75 30.92
C ARG A 248 26.23 -25.45 30.19
N ASN A 249 26.26 -25.45 28.85
CA ASN A 249 25.89 -24.28 28.05
C ASN A 249 24.42 -23.91 28.25
N LEU A 250 23.55 -24.91 28.38
CA LEU A 250 22.14 -24.70 28.70
C LEU A 250 22.00 -24.11 30.12
N ALA A 251 22.67 -24.69 31.12
CA ALA A 251 22.62 -24.24 32.51
C ALA A 251 23.18 -22.83 32.74
N GLN A 252 24.13 -22.37 31.93
CA GLN A 252 24.61 -20.99 31.94
C GLN A 252 23.55 -19.99 31.43
N GLY A 253 22.46 -20.48 30.85
CA GLY A 253 21.35 -19.69 30.37
C GLY A 253 21.68 -18.91 29.10
N THR A 254 20.81 -17.96 28.78
CA THR A 254 20.91 -17.18 27.54
C THR A 254 22.07 -16.18 27.63
N ARG A 255 22.90 -16.12 26.58
CA ARG A 255 24.03 -15.19 26.51
C ARG A 255 23.56 -13.73 26.62
N PRO A 256 24.21 -12.87 27.43
CA PRO A 256 23.84 -11.46 27.57
C PRO A 256 23.84 -10.69 26.24
N GLU A 257 24.72 -11.07 25.31
CA GLU A 257 24.80 -10.54 23.95
C GLU A 257 23.52 -10.76 23.13
N LEU A 258 22.86 -11.91 23.30
CA LEU A 258 21.59 -12.21 22.62
C LEU A 258 20.46 -11.37 23.20
N ILE A 259 20.44 -11.21 24.53
CA ILE A 259 19.44 -10.38 25.22
C ILE A 259 19.59 -8.92 24.82
N SER A 260 20.82 -8.40 24.73
CA SER A 260 21.07 -7.01 24.31
C SER A 260 20.69 -6.78 22.86
N ALA A 261 20.98 -7.72 21.96
CA ALA A 261 20.56 -7.67 20.57
C ALA A 261 19.03 -7.68 20.43
N ALA A 262 18.33 -8.59 21.13
CA ALA A 262 16.87 -8.64 21.14
C ALA A 262 16.24 -7.35 21.69
N LYS A 263 16.81 -6.78 22.76
CA LYS A 263 16.39 -5.47 23.29
C LYS A 263 16.59 -4.34 22.28
N ALA A 264 17.70 -4.32 21.56
CA ALA A 264 17.96 -3.33 20.53
C ALA A 264 16.95 -3.43 19.38
N GLN A 265 16.61 -4.65 18.97
CA GLN A 265 15.61 -4.91 17.94
C GLN A 265 14.19 -4.51 18.39
N LEU A 266 13.82 -4.81 19.63
CA LEU A 266 12.55 -4.35 20.19
C LEU A 266 12.48 -2.82 20.23
N LYS A 267 13.58 -2.16 20.62
CA LYS A 267 13.66 -0.69 20.63
C LYS A 267 13.48 -0.09 19.24
N SER A 268 14.11 -0.65 18.21
CA SER A 268 13.96 -0.17 16.83
C SER A 268 12.53 -0.37 16.32
N SER A 269 11.92 -1.53 16.58
CA SER A 269 10.52 -1.81 16.20
C SER A 269 9.52 -0.89 16.90
N ARG A 270 9.70 -0.65 18.21
CA ARG A 270 8.87 0.31 18.96
C ARG A 270 9.02 1.74 18.44
N ALA A 271 10.22 2.15 18.05
CA ALA A 271 10.44 3.47 17.45
C ALA A 271 9.73 3.60 16.09
N GLN A 272 9.71 2.52 15.29
CA GLN A 272 8.97 2.48 14.03
C GLN A 272 7.46 2.58 14.26
N LEU A 273 6.91 1.82 15.22
CA LEU A 273 5.50 1.93 15.60
C LEU A 273 5.16 3.35 16.08
N GLN A 274 6.02 3.96 16.90
CA GLN A 274 5.81 5.33 17.38
C GLN A 274 5.80 6.35 16.24
N LYS A 275 6.63 6.14 15.21
CA LYS A 275 6.61 6.98 13.99
C LYS A 275 5.27 6.85 13.25
N LEU A 276 4.71 5.65 13.16
CA LEU A 276 3.40 5.42 12.55
C LEU A 276 2.27 6.06 13.37
N LEU A 277 2.31 5.94 14.69
CA LEU A 277 1.30 6.51 15.61
C LEU A 277 1.31 8.05 15.62
N ARG A 278 2.49 8.67 15.44
CA ARG A 278 2.59 10.14 15.36
C ARG A 278 2.01 10.72 14.08
N GLY A 279 1.78 9.89 13.05
CA GLY A 279 1.22 10.34 11.78
C GLY A 279 2.12 11.33 11.02
N PRO A 280 1.54 12.14 10.11
CA PRO A 280 2.27 13.15 9.37
C PRO A 280 2.72 14.28 10.28
N ARG A 281 3.82 14.93 9.90
CA ARG A 281 4.35 16.03 10.70
C ARG A 281 3.50 17.28 10.54
N PRO A 282 3.38 18.14 11.57
CA PRO A 282 2.63 19.41 11.47
C PRO A 282 3.09 20.28 10.31
N GLU A 283 4.39 20.29 10.00
CA GLU A 283 4.94 21.07 8.90
C GLU A 283 4.47 20.55 7.53
N GLN A 284 4.22 19.24 7.41
CA GLN A 284 3.70 18.63 6.19
C GLN A 284 2.21 18.96 5.99
N LEU A 285 1.42 18.91 7.07
CA LEU A 285 0.02 19.31 7.05
C LEU A 285 -0.12 20.79 6.69
N GLN A 286 0.68 21.66 7.33
CA GLN A 286 0.67 23.08 7.04
C GLN A 286 1.05 23.36 5.58
N ALA A 287 2.10 22.71 5.05
CA ALA A 287 2.49 22.86 3.65
C ALA A 287 1.35 22.45 2.70
N ALA A 288 0.66 21.33 2.97
CA ALA A 288 -0.48 20.90 2.17
C ALA A 288 -1.69 21.85 2.28
N GLU A 289 -1.95 22.41 3.46
CA GLU A 289 -2.99 23.42 3.67
C GLU A 289 -2.71 24.71 2.88
N GLU A 290 -1.45 25.17 2.84
CA GLU A 290 -1.07 26.33 2.03
C GLU A 290 -1.21 26.06 0.52
N VAL A 291 -0.97 24.83 0.06
CA VAL A 291 -1.20 24.45 -1.35
C VAL A 291 -2.71 24.47 -1.68
N VAL A 292 -3.57 23.99 -0.77
CA VAL A 292 -5.03 24.10 -0.94
C VAL A 292 -5.45 25.57 -1.02
N LYS A 293 -4.96 26.40 -0.11
CA LYS A 293 -5.25 27.84 -0.08
C LYS A 293 -4.80 28.56 -1.35
N ALA A 294 -3.63 28.20 -1.89
CA ALA A 294 -3.16 28.73 -3.18
C ALA A 294 -4.10 28.33 -4.33
N GLY A 295 -4.56 27.07 -4.37
CA GLY A 295 -5.53 26.61 -5.36
C GLY A 295 -6.89 27.28 -5.24
N GLU A 296 -7.37 27.54 -4.03
CA GLU A 296 -8.60 28.31 -3.78
C GLU A 296 -8.48 29.74 -4.30
N ALA A 297 -7.35 30.41 -4.04
CA ALA A 297 -7.08 31.76 -4.53
C ALA A 297 -7.01 31.81 -6.08
N GLU A 298 -6.45 30.79 -6.73
CA GLU A 298 -6.41 30.66 -8.19
C GLU A 298 -7.82 30.50 -8.78
N VAL A 299 -8.63 29.60 -8.21
CA VAL A 299 -10.04 29.42 -8.60
C VAL A 299 -10.82 30.73 -8.41
N GLN A 300 -10.65 31.41 -7.28
CA GLN A 300 -11.34 32.68 -7.00
C GLN A 300 -10.92 33.77 -8.01
N THR A 301 -9.64 33.85 -8.34
CA THR A 301 -9.13 34.81 -9.33
C THR A 301 -9.75 34.57 -10.71
N LEU A 302 -9.85 33.31 -11.13
CA LEU A 302 -10.47 32.94 -12.42
C LEU A 302 -11.99 33.18 -12.42
N GLN A 303 -12.69 32.93 -11.31
CA GLN A 303 -14.10 33.25 -11.16
C GLN A 303 -14.36 34.76 -11.26
N VAL A 304 -13.50 35.59 -10.65
CA VAL A 304 -13.57 37.04 -10.77
C VAL A 304 -13.31 37.50 -12.20
N ARG A 305 -12.35 36.89 -12.91
CA ARG A 305 -12.14 37.20 -14.33
C ARG A 305 -13.34 36.77 -15.19
N LEU A 306 -13.94 35.63 -14.87
CA LEU A 306 -15.14 35.14 -15.55
C LEU A 306 -16.33 36.08 -15.33
N SER A 307 -16.55 36.59 -14.12
CA SER A 307 -17.65 37.53 -13.85
C SER A 307 -17.46 38.85 -14.61
N LYS A 308 -16.21 39.27 -14.85
CA LYS A 308 -15.88 40.44 -15.69
C LYS A 308 -16.10 40.21 -17.18
N THR A 309 -16.42 38.99 -17.63
CA THR A 309 -16.87 38.73 -19.01
C THR A 309 -18.34 39.12 -19.24
N GLU A 310 -19.07 39.46 -18.19
CA GLU A 310 -20.47 39.89 -18.27
C GLU A 310 -20.59 41.38 -17.98
N LEU A 311 -21.05 42.15 -18.96
CA LEU A 311 -21.35 43.57 -18.77
C LEU A 311 -22.77 43.69 -18.21
N LYS A 312 -22.88 44.14 -16.96
CA LYS A 312 -24.17 44.30 -16.27
C LYS A 312 -24.53 45.77 -16.13
N ALA A 313 -25.82 46.07 -16.20
CA ALA A 313 -26.33 47.40 -15.92
C ALA A 313 -26.16 47.71 -14.41
N PRO A 314 -25.45 48.79 -14.01
CA PRO A 314 -25.31 49.13 -12.60
C PRO A 314 -26.61 49.70 -12.01
N LEU A 315 -27.42 50.36 -12.83
CA LEU A 315 -28.66 51.06 -12.46
C LEU A 315 -29.74 50.78 -13.52
N PRO A 316 -31.03 50.88 -13.16
CA PRO A 316 -32.11 50.79 -14.15
C PRO A 316 -32.08 52.00 -15.09
N GLY A 317 -32.34 51.80 -16.38
CA GLY A 317 -32.25 52.85 -17.40
C GLY A 317 -32.65 52.37 -18.80
N VAL A 318 -32.48 53.24 -19.80
CA VAL A 318 -32.77 52.92 -21.21
C VAL A 318 -31.46 52.90 -22.01
N ILE A 319 -31.31 51.90 -22.89
CA ILE A 319 -30.15 51.80 -23.78
C ILE A 319 -30.25 52.85 -24.87
N THR A 320 -29.31 53.80 -24.90
CA THR A 320 -29.31 54.88 -25.89
C THR A 320 -28.40 54.61 -27.08
N ARG A 321 -27.30 53.88 -26.88
CA ARG A 321 -26.36 53.58 -27.96
C ARG A 321 -25.64 52.25 -27.79
N ARG A 322 -25.46 51.52 -28.89
CA ARG A 322 -24.61 50.34 -28.99
C ARG A 322 -23.42 50.62 -29.91
N ALA A 323 -22.20 50.50 -29.38
CA ALA A 323 -20.98 50.87 -30.11
C ALA A 323 -20.30 49.70 -30.86
N PHE A 324 -20.64 48.44 -30.51
CA PHE A 324 -20.01 47.23 -31.07
C PHE A 324 -21.03 46.15 -31.45
N GLU A 325 -20.67 45.31 -32.41
CA GLU A 325 -21.46 44.15 -32.84
C GLU A 325 -20.87 42.82 -32.35
N GLN A 326 -21.69 41.77 -32.40
CA GLN A 326 -21.27 40.41 -32.06
C GLN A 326 -20.08 39.98 -32.93
N GLY A 327 -19.05 39.41 -32.30
CA GLY A 327 -17.83 38.96 -32.97
C GLY A 327 -16.71 40.00 -33.02
N GLU A 328 -16.96 41.25 -32.62
CA GLU A 328 -15.92 42.28 -32.56
C GLU A 328 -15.08 42.19 -31.28
N THR A 329 -13.81 42.58 -31.36
CA THR A 329 -12.90 42.61 -30.21
C THR A 329 -12.96 43.96 -29.52
N VAL A 330 -13.22 43.94 -28.22
CA VAL A 330 -13.31 45.13 -27.38
C VAL A 330 -12.08 45.21 -26.47
N GLY A 331 -11.48 46.39 -26.38
CA GLY A 331 -10.42 46.69 -25.42
C GLY A 331 -10.98 46.97 -24.02
N ALA A 332 -10.21 46.71 -22.96
CA ALA A 332 -10.62 47.05 -21.61
C ALA A 332 -10.90 48.57 -21.47
N GLY A 333 -12.02 48.92 -20.83
CA GLY A 333 -12.42 50.31 -20.58
C GLY A 333 -12.99 51.05 -21.80
N VAL A 334 -13.13 50.40 -22.95
CA VAL A 334 -13.79 51.00 -24.13
C VAL A 334 -15.30 50.85 -23.98
N GLY A 335 -16.04 51.98 -24.03
CA GLY A 335 -17.50 52.01 -23.89
C GLY A 335 -18.19 51.18 -24.97
N VAL A 336 -18.95 50.16 -24.56
CA VAL A 336 -19.66 49.23 -25.46
C VAL A 336 -21.13 49.58 -25.57
N ILE A 337 -21.75 49.93 -24.44
CA ILE A 337 -23.17 50.23 -24.34
C ILE A 337 -23.32 51.51 -23.53
N GLN A 338 -24.11 52.44 -24.04
CA GLN A 338 -24.45 53.67 -23.34
C GLN A 338 -25.84 53.53 -22.73
N VAL A 339 -25.95 53.79 -21.43
CA VAL A 339 -27.22 53.73 -20.69
C VAL A 339 -27.55 55.10 -20.16
N THR A 340 -28.79 55.52 -20.42
CA THR A 340 -29.30 56.78 -19.94
C THR A 340 -30.25 56.52 -18.78
N VAL A 341 -29.91 57.06 -17.61
CA VAL A 341 -30.75 56.98 -16.41
C VAL A 341 -31.63 58.24 -16.37
N PRO A 342 -32.96 58.11 -16.47
CA PRO A 342 -33.85 59.24 -16.28
C PRO A 342 -33.79 59.71 -14.81
N GLN A 343 -33.64 61.02 -14.60
CA GLN A 343 -33.64 61.62 -13.25
C GLN A 343 -35.03 61.67 -12.63
#